data_AF-A0A932LGC4-F1
#
_entry.id   AF-A0A932LGC4-F1
#
_cell.length_a   1.000
_cell.length_b   1.000
_cell.length_c   1.000
_cell.angle_alpha   90.00
_cell.angle_beta   90.00
_cell.angle_gamma   90.00
#
_symmetry.space_group_name_H-M   'P 1'
#
loop_
_entity.id
_entity.type
_entity.pdbx_description
1 polymer ?
#
loop_
_entity_poly.entity_id
_entity_poly.type
_entity_poly.pdbx_seq_one_letter_code
_entity_poly.pdbx_strand_id
1 'polypeptide(L)'
;MFRDRTDAAEQLAERLRGRVWYQPLVLGIPRGGVVTAAVLADKLDAELDIVLARKLRAPLQPELALGAISETGEAYLNSYGREFEQQLRDHIAEEIRHQKAEIERRKSRCRSVKLPAEIGD
;
A
#
# COMPACT_ATOMS: atom_id res chain seq x y z
N MET A 1 24.32 5.24 -4.94
CA MET A 1 23.77 4.20 -4.04
C MET A 1 23.41 4.89 -2.73
N PHE A 2 22.27 4.57 -2.12
CA PHE A 2 21.85 5.19 -0.85
C PHE A 2 22.49 4.50 0.35
N ARG A 3 22.72 5.25 1.43
CA ARG A 3 23.28 4.75 2.69
C ARG A 3 22.26 3.96 3.50
N ASP A 4 21.05 4.51 3.61
CA ASP A 4 19.91 3.90 4.29
C ASP A 4 18.59 4.47 3.73
N ARG A 5 17.46 4.15 4.39
CA ARG A 5 16.13 4.61 3.97
C ARG A 5 15.92 6.11 4.20
N THR A 6 16.60 6.69 5.18
CA THR A 6 16.53 8.12 5.49
C THR A 6 17.28 8.90 4.42
N ASP A 7 18.50 8.50 4.07
CA ASP A 7 19.30 9.08 2.99
C ASP A 7 18.57 9.02 1.64
N ALA A 8 17.91 7.89 1.34
CA ALA A 8 17.09 7.77 0.15
C ALA A 8 15.88 8.74 0.16
N ALA A 9 15.23 8.90 1.31
CA ALA A 9 14.07 9.78 1.46
C ALA A 9 14.45 11.26 1.37
N GLU A 10 15.55 11.67 2.00
CA GLU A 10 16.09 13.03 1.91
C GLU A 10 16.40 13.38 0.45
N GLN A 11 17.14 12.52 -0.25
CA GLN A 11 17.45 12.74 -1.67
C GLN A 11 16.21 12.76 -2.59
N LEU A 12 15.12 12.09 -2.19
CA LEU A 12 13.85 12.16 -2.89
C LEU A 12 13.12 13.48 -2.59
N ALA A 13 13.06 13.91 -1.32
CA ALA A 13 12.50 15.21 -0.95
C ALA A 13 13.17 16.36 -1.70
N GLU A 14 14.50 16.32 -1.82
CA GLU A 14 15.28 17.29 -2.61
C GLU A 14 14.80 17.37 -4.06
N ARG A 15 14.53 16.23 -4.70
CA ARG A 15 14.03 16.18 -6.09
C ARG A 15 12.58 16.65 -6.22
N LEU A 16 11.82 16.63 -5.13
CA LEU A 16 10.44 17.10 -5.09
C LEU A 16 10.34 18.59 -4.74
N ARG A 17 11.44 19.25 -4.35
CA ARG A 17 11.48 20.69 -4.09
C ARG A 17 11.04 21.50 -5.31
N GLY A 18 10.42 22.66 -5.05
CA GLY A 18 9.93 23.58 -6.09
C GLY A 18 8.60 23.15 -6.72
N ARG A 19 8.06 21.99 -6.36
CA ARG A 19 6.67 21.63 -6.66
C ARG A 19 5.76 22.26 -5.62
N VAL A 20 4.64 22.83 -6.09
CA VAL A 20 3.58 23.32 -5.23
C VAL A 20 2.63 22.17 -4.95
N TRP A 21 2.40 21.90 -3.67
CA TRP A 21 1.47 20.89 -3.20
C TRP A 21 0.39 21.57 -2.38
N TYR A 22 -0.84 21.08 -2.48
CA TYR A 22 -1.95 21.52 -1.62
C TYR A 22 -2.32 20.36 -0.72
N GLN A 23 -2.12 20.53 0.59
CA GLN A 23 -2.40 19.51 1.62
C GLN A 23 -1.94 18.09 1.21
N PRO A 24 -0.66 17.91 0.85
CA PRO A 24 -0.19 16.61 0.36
C PRO A 24 -0.36 15.52 1.42
N LEU A 25 -0.67 14.31 0.96
CA LEU A 25 -0.71 13.09 1.76
C LEU A 25 0.37 12.12 1.26
N VAL A 26 1.25 11.68 2.15
CA VAL A 26 2.29 10.68 1.87
C VAL A 26 1.86 9.34 2.46
N LEU A 27 1.68 8.34 1.59
CA LEU A 27 1.31 6.98 1.97
C LEU A 27 2.50 6.02 1.97
N GLY A 28 2.89 5.53 3.15
CA GLY A 28 3.96 4.55 3.31
C GLY A 28 3.47 3.11 3.18
N ILE A 29 4.20 2.27 2.43
CA ILE A 29 3.94 0.82 2.35
C ILE A 29 4.73 0.09 3.46
N PRO A 30 4.09 -0.59 4.43
CA PRO A 30 4.79 -1.29 5.49
C PRO A 30 5.62 -2.49 5.01
N ARG A 31 6.77 -2.80 5.64
CA ARG A 31 7.34 -2.12 6.84
C ARG A 31 8.32 -1.01 6.50
N GLY A 32 9.22 -1.25 5.55
CA GLY A 32 10.34 -0.34 5.26
C GLY A 32 9.92 1.00 4.67
N GLY A 33 8.87 1.02 3.86
CA GLY A 33 8.41 2.25 3.20
C GLY A 33 7.86 3.30 4.16
N VAL A 34 7.45 2.90 5.37
CA VAL A 34 6.96 3.84 6.40
C VAL A 34 8.07 4.77 6.88
N VAL A 35 9.31 4.28 6.99
CA VAL A 35 10.45 5.11 7.41
C VAL A 35 10.73 6.19 6.37
N THR A 36 10.72 5.81 5.09
CA THR A 36 10.91 6.75 3.98
C THR A 36 9.74 7.74 3.89
N ALA A 37 8.50 7.27 4.03
CA ALA A 37 7.31 8.11 4.02
C ALA A 37 7.32 9.15 5.15
N ALA A 38 7.73 8.78 6.36
CA ALA A 38 7.80 9.71 7.48
C ALA A 38 8.77 10.87 7.22
N VAL A 39 9.94 10.59 6.65
CA VAL A 39 10.91 11.63 6.28
C VAL A 39 10.36 12.53 5.17
N LEU A 40 9.70 11.95 4.16
CA LEU A 40 9.08 12.76 3.10
C LEU A 40 7.95 13.65 3.63
N ALA A 41 7.12 13.12 4.52
CA ALA A 41 6.01 13.87 5.09
C ALA A 41 6.50 15.09 5.87
N ASP A 42 7.53 14.92 6.70
CA ASP A 42 8.20 16.01 7.41
C ASP A 42 8.79 17.05 6.45
N LYS A 43 9.51 16.62 5.40
CA LYS A 43 10.16 17.54 4.44
C LYS A 43 9.18 18.30 3.53
N LEU A 44 8.00 17.75 3.29
CA LEU A 44 6.99 18.31 2.39
C LEU A 44 5.86 19.03 3.13
N ASP A 45 5.92 19.10 4.46
CA ASP A 45 4.81 19.57 5.31
C ASP A 45 3.49 18.86 4.95
N ALA A 46 3.58 17.54 4.80
CA ALA A 46 2.52 16.67 4.33
C ALA A 46 1.95 15.83 5.47
N GLU A 47 0.69 15.43 5.32
CA GLU A 47 0.14 14.40 6.18
C GLU A 47 0.83 13.05 5.90
N LEU A 48 1.14 12.30 6.96
CA LEU A 48 1.64 10.93 6.85
C LEU A 48 0.53 9.93 7.13
N ASP A 49 0.34 8.96 6.25
CA ASP A 49 -0.39 7.75 6.56
C ASP A 49 0.25 6.51 5.90
N ILE A 50 -0.35 5.34 6.07
CA ILE A 50 0.09 4.09 5.47
C ILE A 50 -0.99 3.54 4.53
N VAL A 51 -0.55 2.70 3.59
CA VAL A 51 -1.45 1.88 2.79
C VAL A 51 -1.29 0.42 3.15
N LEU A 52 -2.39 -0.21 3.57
CA LEU A 52 -2.47 -1.63 3.83
C LEU A 52 -3.20 -2.31 2.66
N ALA A 53 -2.41 -2.89 1.76
CA ALA A 53 -2.90 -3.68 0.64
C ALA A 53 -2.09 -4.97 0.48
N ARG A 54 -2.70 -5.98 -0.14
CA ARG A 54 -2.10 -7.29 -0.41
C ARG A 54 -2.44 -7.75 -1.81
N LYS A 55 -1.47 -8.32 -2.54
CA LYS A 55 -1.72 -8.96 -3.83
C LYS A 55 -2.61 -10.19 -3.66
N LEU A 56 -3.54 -10.38 -4.57
CA LEU A 56 -4.27 -11.63 -4.77
C LEU A 56 -3.44 -12.51 -5.70
N ARG A 57 -2.94 -13.63 -5.19
CA ARG A 57 -1.98 -14.50 -5.88
C ARG A 57 -2.69 -15.48 -6.82
N ALA A 58 -2.07 -15.78 -7.96
CA ALA A 58 -2.54 -16.83 -8.86
C ALA A 58 -2.32 -18.25 -8.28
N PRO A 59 -3.14 -19.24 -8.66
CA PRO A 59 -2.90 -20.63 -8.29
C PRO A 59 -1.52 -21.09 -8.76
N LEU A 60 -0.79 -21.82 -7.91
CA LEU A 60 0.53 -22.41 -8.20
C LEU A 60 1.65 -21.41 -8.59
N GLN A 61 1.35 -20.12 -8.73
CA GLN A 61 2.32 -19.06 -9.05
C GLN A 61 2.13 -17.85 -8.12
N PRO A 62 2.61 -17.93 -6.86
CA PRO A 62 2.44 -16.87 -5.86
C PRO A 62 3.00 -15.50 -6.25
N GLU A 63 3.95 -15.47 -7.20
CA GLU A 63 4.52 -14.22 -7.72
C GLU A 63 3.64 -13.52 -8.76
N LEU A 64 2.77 -14.27 -9.44
CA LEU A 64 1.79 -13.71 -10.37
C LEU A 64 0.58 -13.15 -9.59
N ALA A 65 0.26 -11.88 -9.81
CA ALA A 65 -0.90 -11.24 -9.20
C ALA A 65 -2.11 -11.32 -10.13
N LEU A 66 -3.24 -11.79 -9.60
CA LEU A 66 -4.58 -11.64 -10.21
C LEU A 66 -5.17 -10.26 -9.89
N GLY A 67 -4.68 -9.61 -8.85
CA GLY A 67 -5.25 -8.38 -8.33
C GLY A 67 -4.65 -7.97 -7.00
N ALA A 68 -5.38 -7.14 -6.26
CA ALA A 68 -5.06 -6.74 -4.90
C ALA A 68 -6.33 -6.54 -4.06
N ILE A 69 -6.18 -6.61 -2.74
CA ILE A 69 -7.21 -6.28 -1.75
C ILE A 69 -6.66 -5.23 -0.78
N SER A 70 -7.49 -4.25 -0.43
CA SER A 70 -7.17 -3.16 0.49
C SER A 70 -7.67 -3.45 1.93
N GLU A 71 -7.33 -2.56 2.87
CA GLU A 71 -7.84 -2.61 4.25
C GLU A 71 -9.31 -2.28 4.44
N THR A 72 -9.98 -1.75 3.40
CA THR A 72 -11.44 -1.61 3.36
C THR A 72 -12.11 -2.95 3.01
N GLY A 73 -11.34 -3.91 2.50
CA GLY A 73 -11.82 -5.19 2.00
C GLY A 73 -12.22 -5.16 0.53
N GLU A 74 -12.08 -4.01 -0.14
CA GLU A 74 -12.29 -3.91 -1.58
C GLU A 74 -11.19 -4.63 -2.34
N ALA A 75 -11.60 -5.47 -3.29
CA ALA A 75 -10.71 -6.22 -4.16
C ALA A 75 -10.75 -5.64 -5.57
N TYR A 76 -9.57 -5.44 -6.14
CA TYR A 76 -9.37 -5.02 -7.52
C TYR A 76 -8.66 -6.14 -8.28
N LEU A 77 -9.26 -6.63 -9.36
CA LEU A 77 -8.61 -7.58 -10.27
C LEU A 77 -7.91 -6.82 -11.40
N ASN A 78 -6.70 -7.24 -11.78
CA ASN A 78 -6.03 -6.71 -12.97
C ASN A 78 -6.61 -7.34 -14.26
N SER A 79 -6.06 -7.01 -15.43
CA SER A 79 -6.55 -7.55 -16.71
C SER A 79 -6.58 -9.08 -16.74
N TYR A 80 -5.49 -9.71 -16.28
CA TYR A 80 -5.37 -11.17 -16.22
C TYR A 80 -6.39 -11.77 -15.23
N GLY A 81 -6.54 -11.19 -14.04
CA GLY A 81 -7.51 -11.64 -13.06
C GLY A 81 -8.96 -11.53 -13.54
N ARG A 82 -9.30 -10.48 -14.29
CA ARG A 82 -10.63 -10.30 -14.89
C ARG A 82 -10.91 -11.29 -16.02
N GLU A 83 -9.90 -11.58 -16.85
CA GLU A 83 -10.01 -12.55 -17.95
C GLU A 83 -10.39 -13.96 -17.45
N PHE A 84 -9.82 -14.38 -16.32
CA PHE A 84 -10.04 -15.71 -15.74
C PHE A 84 -10.93 -15.70 -14.49
N GLU A 85 -11.67 -14.61 -14.24
CA GLU A 85 -12.42 -14.42 -12.99
C GLU A 85 -13.43 -15.54 -12.74
N GLN A 86 -14.14 -15.99 -13.77
CA GLN A 86 -15.15 -17.05 -13.63
C GLN A 86 -14.51 -18.40 -13.32
N GLN A 87 -13.41 -18.73 -13.99
CA GLN A 87 -12.67 -19.99 -13.84
C GLN A 87 -11.94 -20.06 -12.50
N LEU A 88 -11.47 -18.91 -12.01
CA LEU A 88 -10.72 -18.80 -10.75
C LEU A 88 -11.58 -18.29 -9.58
N ARG A 89 -12.90 -18.23 -9.73
CA ARG A 89 -13.82 -17.63 -8.73
C ARG A 89 -13.56 -18.13 -7.32
N ASP A 90 -13.50 -19.45 -7.14
CA ASP A 90 -13.36 -20.06 -5.82
C ASP A 90 -11.98 -19.77 -5.22
N HIS A 91 -10.93 -19.84 -6.05
CA HIS A 91 -9.57 -19.49 -5.66
C HIS A 91 -9.43 -18.01 -5.29
N ILE A 92 -10.01 -17.10 -6.08
CA ILE A 92 -10.02 -15.66 -5.80
C ILE A 92 -10.73 -15.40 -4.47
N ALA A 93 -11.88 -16.04 -4.23
CA ALA A 93 -12.62 -15.89 -2.98
C ALA A 93 -11.81 -16.42 -1.77
N GLU A 94 -11.11 -17.54 -1.91
CA GLU A 94 -10.23 -18.07 -0.87
C GLU A 94 -9.03 -17.18 -0.60
N GLU A 95 -8.37 -16.70 -1.65
CA GLU A 95 -7.23 -15.81 -1.55
C GLU A 95 -7.61 -14.46 -0.93
N ILE A 96 -8.80 -13.92 -1.25
CA ILE A 96 -9.38 -12.75 -0.58
C ILE A 96 -9.51 -13.00 0.93
N ARG A 97 -10.10 -14.13 1.35
CA ARG A 97 -10.23 -14.46 2.78
C ARG A 97 -8.86 -14.55 3.46
N HIS A 98 -7.91 -15.22 2.82
CA HIS A 98 -6.56 -15.39 3.35
C HIS A 98 -5.81 -14.06 3.48
N GLN A 99 -5.84 -13.21 2.46
CA GLN A 99 -5.17 -11.90 2.51
C GLN A 99 -5.86 -10.92 3.46
N LYS A 100 -7.19 -10.97 3.58
CA LYS A 100 -7.94 -10.16 4.54
C LYS A 100 -7.51 -10.45 5.97
N ALA A 101 -7.31 -11.73 6.33
CA ALA A 101 -6.81 -12.10 7.66
C ALA A 101 -5.41 -11.51 7.96
N GLU A 102 -4.50 -11.51 6.99
CA GLU A 102 -3.17 -10.88 7.15
C GLU A 102 -3.25 -9.35 7.21
N ILE A 103 -4.19 -8.72 6.49
CA ILE A 103 -4.44 -7.28 6.61
C ILE A 103 -4.92 -6.95 8.02
N GLU A 104 -5.93 -7.66 8.55
CA GLU A 104 -6.44 -7.43 9.90
C GLU A 104 -5.34 -7.60 10.97
N ARG A 105 -4.49 -8.61 10.82
CA ARG A 105 -3.33 -8.81 11.69
C ARG A 105 -2.40 -7.59 11.67
N ARG A 106 -2.13 -6.98 10.51
CA ARG A 106 -1.30 -5.77 10.41
C ARG A 106 -2.02 -4.53 10.92
N LYS A 107 -3.32 -4.41 10.62
CA LYS A 107 -4.19 -3.31 11.02
C LYS A 107 -4.17 -3.13 12.53
N SER A 108 -4.24 -4.22 13.31
CA SER A 108 -4.15 -4.18 14.78
C SER A 108 -2.90 -3.47 15.33
N ARG A 109 -1.79 -3.47 14.57
CA ARG A 109 -0.51 -2.86 14.98
C ARG A 109 -0.34 -1.45 14.47
N CYS A 110 -0.89 -1.14 13.29
CA CYS A 110 -0.69 0.15 12.64
C CYS A 110 -1.83 1.14 12.93
N ARG A 111 -3.08 0.67 12.94
CA ARG A 111 -4.29 1.49 13.14
C ARG A 111 -4.71 1.63 14.61
N SER A 112 -3.96 1.04 15.54
CA SER A 112 -4.15 1.28 16.98
C SER A 112 -3.72 2.68 17.43
N VAL A 113 -2.94 3.39 16.59
CA VAL A 113 -2.37 4.71 16.90
C VAL A 113 -2.98 5.82 16.04
N LYS A 114 -3.40 5.53 14.80
CA LYS A 114 -3.95 6.52 13.86
C LYS A 114 -5.00 5.89 12.94
N LEU A 115 -6.16 6.56 12.78
CA LEU A 115 -7.17 6.21 11.79
C LEU A 115 -6.67 6.50 10.35
N PRO A 116 -7.23 5.85 9.32
CA PRO A 116 -6.91 6.18 7.93
C PRO A 116 -7.11 7.65 7.62
N ALA A 117 -6.14 8.25 6.92
CA ALA A 117 -6.30 9.61 6.39
C ALA A 117 -7.40 9.65 5.33
N GLU A 118 -8.13 10.75 5.26
CA GLU A 118 -9.10 10.97 4.19
C GLU A 118 -8.35 11.25 2.89
N ILE A 119 -8.69 10.50 1.84
CA ILE A 119 -8.20 10.75 0.49
C ILE A 119 -9.27 11.60 -0.19
N GLY A 120 -8.94 12.84 -0.53
CA GLY A 120 -9.86 13.70 -1.29
C GLY A 120 -10.16 13.11 -2.67
N ASP A 121 -11.41 13.22 -3.10
CA ASP A 121 -11.87 12.84 -4.45
C ASP A 121 -11.30 13.75 -5.56
#